data_AF-A0A969JSD6-F1
#
_entry.id   AF-A0A969JSD6-F1
#
_cell.length_a   1.000
_cell.length_b   1.000
_cell.length_c   1.000
_cell.angle_alpha   90.00
_cell.angle_beta   90.00
_cell.angle_gamma   90.00
#
_symmetry.space_group_name_H-M   'P 1'
#
loop_
_entity.id
_entity.type
_entity.pdbx_description
1 polymer ?
#
loop_
_entity_poly.entity_id
_entity_poly.type
_entity_poly.pdbx_seq_one_letter_code
_entity_poly.pdbx_strand_id
1 'polypeptide(L)'
;GRSLEDVDAKLSILAVGDDDQNIFRFRGTNVWFIRRFQEDYAAEIHYMIENYRSTTHIVAASNALIAANRDRLKIDQPIRVNRNRAGLPPGGRWQHLDPLGQGSVQCLTVTHEVHQAATIVAELLRLQSLDSGFDWQECAVLAREWSVLMPIRSECEARQVPLSVVYDADRQPPVLRIRENRLFLEALKGKGEALCRATQLIALLEELSADQSGNPWWQQWRGILSDWEAESANAELSARQALEFCYETLGLQRQERRWGEGLFLSTVHAAKGMEFKHVLIADGGWDRSRSEQTIEEERRLYYVAMSRAQETLCLIQRRDTRNPFPAQLNGDCLQHRSAAPDFLEEHTAAILKRRYAVLGLQDLDIGFAGTRPTTDSVHRLLSELWPGSVLELQEFEGHLYLMCQAAPIASLSRAAVAVWRERLIRIETIRVLAMIQRYCEDGDAKFRSRYRTDAWEVPMVEVIYSVL
;
A
#
# COMPACT_ATOMS: atom_id res chain seq x y z
N GLY A 1 1.43 49.22 -26.07
CA GLY A 1 2.81 48.77 -26.29
C GLY A 1 3.25 47.99 -25.08
N ARG A 2 3.48 46.69 -25.23
CA ARG A 2 4.23 45.85 -24.29
C ARG A 2 4.93 44.79 -25.15
N SER A 3 6.26 44.80 -25.21
CA SER A 3 7.08 43.93 -26.06
C SER A 3 7.73 42.81 -25.23
N LEU A 4 8.11 41.72 -25.89
CA LEU A 4 8.78 40.52 -25.36
C LEU A 4 10.17 40.76 -24.72
N GLU A 5 10.59 42.02 -24.57
CA GLU A 5 11.95 42.41 -24.17
C GLU A 5 12.06 42.82 -22.69
N ASP A 6 10.96 42.87 -21.94
CA ASP A 6 10.99 43.11 -20.48
C ASP A 6 11.56 41.88 -19.75
N VAL A 7 12.79 42.00 -19.23
CA VAL A 7 13.51 40.95 -18.51
C VAL A 7 12.76 40.51 -17.24
N ASP A 8 12.08 41.44 -16.57
CA ASP A 8 11.26 41.18 -15.37
C ASP A 8 9.90 40.51 -15.67
N ALA A 9 9.54 40.37 -16.95
CA ALA A 9 8.32 39.71 -17.40
C ALA A 9 8.57 38.28 -17.95
N LYS A 10 9.82 37.80 -17.97
CA LYS A 10 10.13 36.44 -18.42
C LYS A 10 9.70 35.42 -17.37
N LEU A 11 8.74 34.57 -17.75
CA LEU A 11 8.43 33.35 -16.98
C LEU A 11 9.71 32.53 -16.81
N SER A 12 10.11 32.30 -15.56
CA SER A 12 11.17 31.37 -15.21
C SER A 12 10.54 30.01 -14.92
N ILE A 13 10.90 29.00 -15.69
CA ILE A 13 10.39 27.64 -15.55
C ILE A 13 11.50 26.76 -14.98
N LEU A 14 11.25 26.14 -13.83
CA LEU A 14 12.11 25.13 -13.24
C LEU A 14 11.46 23.75 -13.41
N ALA A 15 12.13 22.85 -14.13
CA ALA A 15 11.71 21.46 -14.27
C ALA A 15 12.59 20.55 -13.40
N VAL A 16 11.97 19.71 -12.58
CA VAL A 16 12.67 18.74 -11.71
C VAL A 16 12.24 17.33 -12.11
N GLY A 17 13.19 16.43 -12.28
CA GLY A 17 12.90 15.04 -12.66
C GLY A 17 14.11 14.11 -12.55
N ASP A 18 13.82 12.81 -12.58
CA ASP A 18 14.82 11.75 -12.59
C ASP A 18 14.54 10.77 -13.74
N ASP A 19 15.44 10.72 -14.71
CA ASP A 19 15.29 9.91 -15.92
C ASP A 19 15.35 8.41 -15.63
N ASP A 20 16.15 8.01 -14.64
CA ASP A 20 16.27 6.62 -14.19
C ASP A 20 15.00 6.11 -13.49
N GLN A 21 14.13 7.02 -13.02
CA GLN A 21 12.83 6.68 -12.42
C GLN A 21 11.65 6.84 -13.39
N ASN A 22 11.90 7.05 -14.69
CA ASN A 22 10.84 7.12 -15.68
C ASN A 22 10.35 5.71 -16.09
N ILE A 23 9.28 5.27 -15.43
CA ILE A 23 8.65 3.93 -15.59
C ILE A 23 7.27 3.97 -16.26
N PHE A 24 6.82 5.12 -16.77
CA PHE A 24 5.49 5.30 -17.38
C PHE A 24 5.53 5.54 -18.89
N ARG A 25 6.55 5.04 -19.60
CA ARG A 25 6.73 5.28 -21.05
C ARG A 25 5.51 4.89 -21.89
N PHE A 26 4.76 3.86 -21.47
CA PHE A 26 3.50 3.44 -22.08
C PHE A 26 2.35 4.48 -21.98
N ARG A 27 2.44 5.44 -21.05
CA ARG A 27 1.55 6.63 -20.95
C ARG A 27 2.11 7.85 -21.68
N GLY A 28 3.16 7.66 -22.49
CA GLY A 28 3.78 8.71 -23.28
C GLY A 28 4.97 9.42 -22.62
N THR A 29 5.34 9.13 -21.37
CA THR A 29 6.47 9.83 -20.70
C THR A 29 7.81 9.34 -21.24
N ASN A 30 8.52 10.17 -22.02
CA ASN A 30 9.82 9.83 -22.60
C ASN A 30 10.93 10.74 -22.03
N VAL A 31 12.12 10.18 -21.80
CA VAL A 31 13.35 10.94 -21.46
C VAL A 31 13.63 12.03 -22.50
N TRP A 32 13.16 11.82 -23.73
CA TRP A 32 13.15 12.84 -24.78
C TRP A 32 12.53 14.17 -24.36
N PHE A 33 11.51 14.21 -23.50
CA PHE A 33 10.95 15.49 -23.04
C PHE A 33 11.91 16.30 -22.16
N ILE A 34 12.74 15.62 -21.37
CA ILE A 34 13.77 16.28 -20.56
C ILE A 34 14.86 16.85 -21.49
N ARG A 35 15.27 16.07 -22.50
CA ARG A 35 16.22 16.52 -23.53
C ARG A 35 15.68 17.71 -24.32
N ARG A 36 14.43 17.61 -24.77
CA ARG A 36 13.74 18.67 -25.49
C ARG A 36 13.52 19.92 -24.64
N PHE A 37 13.29 19.80 -23.34
CA PHE A 37 13.20 20.97 -22.46
C PHE A 37 14.51 21.77 -22.45
N GLN A 38 15.65 21.07 -22.46
CA GLN A 38 16.96 21.72 -22.58
C GLN A 38 17.09 22.48 -23.92
N GLU A 39 16.64 21.86 -25.02
CA GLU A 39 16.68 22.46 -26.37
C GLU A 39 15.71 23.64 -26.52
N ASP A 40 14.45 23.47 -26.12
CA ASP A 40 13.36 24.43 -26.32
C ASP A 40 13.56 25.71 -25.48
N TYR A 41 14.17 25.59 -24.30
CA TYR A 41 14.32 26.71 -23.35
C TYR A 41 15.78 27.14 -23.10
N ALA A 42 16.75 26.53 -23.78
CA ALA A 42 18.18 26.73 -23.52
C ALA A 42 18.52 26.62 -22.01
N ALA A 43 17.87 25.68 -21.31
CA ALA A 43 17.91 25.57 -19.87
C ALA A 43 19.26 25.02 -19.37
N GLU A 44 19.74 25.52 -18.24
CA GLU A 44 20.90 24.98 -17.53
C GLU A 44 20.51 23.71 -16.76
N ILE A 45 21.36 22.68 -16.84
CA ILE A 45 21.14 21.41 -16.13
C ILE A 45 21.99 21.36 -14.87
N HIS A 46 21.34 21.19 -13.73
CA HIS A 46 21.98 20.97 -12.43
C HIS A 46 21.72 19.54 -11.95
N TYR A 47 22.79 18.78 -11.71
CA TYR A 47 22.67 17.40 -11.25
C TYR A 47 22.72 17.30 -9.72
N MET A 48 21.61 16.83 -9.13
CA MET A 48 21.54 16.50 -7.70
C MET A 48 21.90 15.02 -7.51
N ILE A 49 23.16 14.74 -7.17
CA ILE A 49 23.71 13.38 -7.05
C ILE A 49 23.80 12.87 -5.61
N GLU A 50 23.52 13.71 -4.62
CA GLU A 50 23.67 13.33 -3.21
C GLU A 50 22.41 12.65 -2.69
N ASN A 51 22.57 11.40 -2.25
CA ASN A 51 21.53 10.60 -1.63
C ASN A 51 21.59 10.75 -0.10
N TYR A 52 20.50 11.23 0.46
CA TYR A 52 20.34 11.44 1.91
C TYR A 52 19.58 10.30 2.60
N ARG A 53 19.16 9.28 1.83
CA ARG A 53 18.20 8.26 2.22
C ARG A 53 18.87 6.91 2.48
N SER A 54 19.28 6.24 1.41
CA SER A 54 19.72 4.85 1.42
C SER A 54 21.16 4.68 1.94
N THR A 55 21.49 3.48 2.40
CA THR A 55 22.87 3.12 2.78
C THR A 55 23.80 3.07 1.57
N THR A 56 25.12 3.12 1.83
CA THR A 56 26.15 3.06 0.78
C THR A 56 26.06 1.77 -0.04
N HIS A 57 25.81 0.63 0.61
CA HIS A 57 25.63 -0.64 -0.09
C HIS A 57 24.42 -0.65 -1.03
N ILE A 58 23.28 -0.11 -0.61
CA ILE A 58 22.07 -0.01 -1.45
C ILE A 58 22.33 0.91 -2.64
N VAL A 59 22.89 2.10 -2.41
CA VAL A 59 23.22 3.05 -3.49
C VAL A 59 24.20 2.42 -4.49
N ALA A 60 25.23 1.73 -4.00
CA ALA A 60 26.20 1.05 -4.85
C ALA A 60 25.55 -0.05 -5.70
N ALA A 61 24.71 -0.90 -5.11
CA ALA A 61 24.00 -1.95 -5.83
C ALA A 61 23.02 -1.38 -6.87
N SER A 62 22.26 -0.33 -6.52
CA SER A 62 21.34 0.34 -7.46
C SER A 62 22.09 1.00 -8.63
N ASN A 63 23.22 1.66 -8.36
CA ASN A 63 24.08 2.22 -9.42
C ASN A 63 24.64 1.13 -10.33
N ALA A 64 25.12 0.02 -9.76
CA ALA A 64 25.64 -1.12 -10.52
C ALA A 64 24.58 -1.70 -11.46
N LEU A 65 23.32 -1.81 -10.99
CA LEU A 65 22.23 -2.24 -11.84
C LEU A 65 22.04 -1.29 -13.02
N ILE A 66 21.76 -0.01 -12.73
CA ILE A 66 21.29 0.97 -13.73
C ILE A 66 22.38 1.40 -14.71
N ALA A 67 23.66 1.22 -14.36
CA ALA A 67 24.80 1.54 -15.21
C ALA A 67 24.78 0.83 -16.58
N ALA A 68 24.12 -0.32 -16.71
CA ALA A 68 24.04 -1.00 -18.00
C ALA A 68 22.98 -0.44 -18.96
N ASN A 69 22.14 0.51 -18.52
CA ASN A 69 21.25 1.25 -19.43
C ASN A 69 22.03 2.34 -20.16
N ARG A 70 21.85 2.43 -21.47
CA ARG A 70 22.54 3.36 -22.36
C ARG A 70 21.79 4.67 -22.56
N ASP A 71 20.46 4.64 -22.55
CA ASP A 71 19.62 5.84 -22.68
C ASP A 71 19.45 6.55 -21.32
N ARG A 72 20.53 7.12 -20.77
CA ARG A 72 20.53 7.85 -19.50
C ARG A 72 21.16 9.23 -19.65
N LEU A 73 20.66 10.21 -18.90
CA LEU A 73 21.21 11.57 -18.83
C LEU A 73 22.31 11.72 -17.77
N LYS A 74 22.39 10.77 -16.84
CA LYS A 74 23.31 10.78 -15.68
C LYS A 74 24.40 9.72 -15.74
N ILE A 75 24.88 9.37 -16.95
CA ILE A 75 25.89 8.32 -17.13
C ILE A 75 27.17 8.65 -16.34
N ASP A 76 27.63 9.90 -16.44
CA ASP A 76 28.88 10.36 -15.80
C ASP A 76 28.69 10.91 -14.38
N GLN A 77 27.47 10.81 -13.84
CA GLN A 77 27.08 11.45 -12.57
C GLN A 77 26.40 10.42 -11.64
N PRO A 78 27.13 9.40 -11.15
CA PRO A 78 26.56 8.38 -10.29
C PRO A 78 26.09 8.97 -8.96
N ILE A 79 24.96 8.47 -8.47
CA ILE A 79 24.43 8.87 -7.16
C ILE A 79 25.40 8.42 -6.07
N ARG A 80 25.68 9.30 -5.12
CA ARG A 80 26.56 9.02 -3.98
C ARG A 80 25.86 9.37 -2.69
N VAL A 81 26.16 8.65 -1.62
CA VAL A 81 25.68 9.01 -0.28
C VAL A 81 26.19 10.41 0.07
N ASN A 82 25.35 11.22 0.71
CA ASN A 82 25.70 12.58 1.11
C ASN A 82 26.99 12.60 1.97
N ARG A 83 27.78 13.66 1.80
CA ARG A 83 29.10 13.83 2.44
C ARG A 83 29.06 13.71 3.96
N ASN A 84 28.01 14.16 4.62
CA ASN A 84 27.89 14.09 6.08
C ASN A 84 27.74 12.65 6.58
N ARG A 85 27.30 11.73 5.71
CA ARG A 85 27.13 10.30 6.01
C ARG A 85 28.30 9.44 5.50
N ALA A 86 29.31 10.02 4.86
CA ALA A 86 30.43 9.28 4.29
C ALA A 86 31.28 8.53 5.33
N GLY A 87 31.26 8.98 6.60
CA GLY A 87 31.93 8.31 7.72
C GLY A 87 31.10 7.21 8.40
N LEU A 88 29.84 7.01 8.01
CA LEU A 88 29.01 5.93 8.55
C LEU A 88 29.43 4.58 7.96
N PRO A 89 29.19 3.46 8.68
CA PRO A 89 29.40 2.13 8.12
C PRO A 89 28.65 1.98 6.78
N PRO A 90 29.23 1.36 5.74
CA PRO A 90 28.61 1.21 4.43
C PRO A 90 27.20 0.58 4.45
N GLY A 91 26.95 -0.34 5.37
CA GLY A 91 25.64 -0.97 5.62
C GLY A 91 24.77 -0.27 6.66
N GLY A 92 25.16 0.92 7.13
CA GLY A 92 24.49 1.65 8.20
C GLY A 92 24.51 0.90 9.54
N ARG A 93 23.45 1.06 10.34
CA ARG A 93 23.32 0.37 11.64
C ARG A 93 23.26 -1.16 11.52
N TRP A 94 22.70 -1.66 10.43
CA TRP A 94 22.54 -3.09 10.14
C TRP A 94 23.85 -3.81 9.90
N GLN A 95 24.94 -3.08 9.68
CA GLN A 95 26.28 -3.66 9.64
C GLN A 95 26.70 -4.32 10.96
N HIS A 96 26.19 -3.82 12.08
CA HIS A 96 26.49 -4.36 13.41
C HIS A 96 25.32 -5.16 14.00
N LEU A 97 24.07 -4.76 13.70
CA LEU A 97 22.87 -5.44 14.22
C LEU A 97 22.64 -6.81 13.59
N ASP A 98 22.98 -6.98 12.30
CA ASP A 98 22.77 -8.23 11.59
C ASP A 98 24.11 -8.97 11.39
N PRO A 99 24.42 -9.98 12.23
CA PRO A 99 25.68 -10.72 12.11
C PRO A 99 25.77 -11.51 10.81
N LEU A 100 24.62 -11.83 10.22
CA LEU A 100 24.53 -12.60 9.00
C LEU A 100 24.66 -11.70 7.76
N GLY A 101 23.88 -10.62 7.72
CA GLY A 101 23.75 -9.76 6.54
C GLY A 101 24.75 -8.61 6.50
N GLN A 102 25.23 -8.16 7.67
CA GLN A 102 26.21 -7.09 7.86
C GLN A 102 25.88 -5.83 7.02
N GLY A 103 24.59 -5.53 6.86
CA GLY A 103 24.08 -4.39 6.09
C GLY A 103 24.38 -4.46 4.58
N SER A 104 24.80 -5.61 4.05
CA SER A 104 24.91 -5.86 2.62
C SER A 104 23.55 -6.18 2.01
N VAL A 105 23.38 -5.83 0.73
CA VAL A 105 22.18 -6.19 -0.04
C VAL A 105 22.11 -7.72 -0.16
N GLN A 106 21.03 -8.30 0.34
CA GLN A 106 20.86 -9.75 0.35
C GLN A 106 20.30 -10.23 -0.98
N CYS A 107 20.90 -11.25 -1.58
CA CYS A 107 20.39 -11.95 -2.76
C CYS A 107 20.02 -13.38 -2.35
N LEU A 108 18.73 -13.65 -2.09
CA LEU A 108 18.24 -14.94 -1.61
C LEU A 108 17.75 -15.80 -2.77
N THR A 109 18.42 -16.93 -2.99
CA THR A 109 17.98 -17.92 -3.97
C THR A 109 16.95 -18.86 -3.36
N VAL A 110 15.82 -19.00 -4.03
CA VAL A 110 14.69 -19.89 -3.68
C VAL A 110 14.34 -20.78 -4.88
N THR A 111 13.60 -21.86 -4.63
CA THR A 111 13.32 -22.87 -5.67
C THR A 111 12.08 -22.57 -6.51
N HIS A 112 11.02 -22.05 -5.89
CA HIS A 112 9.70 -21.84 -6.50
C HIS A 112 8.89 -20.80 -5.71
N GLU A 113 7.69 -20.47 -6.17
CA GLU A 113 6.83 -19.42 -5.59
C GLU A 113 6.44 -19.62 -4.11
N VAL A 114 6.23 -20.85 -3.63
CA VAL A 114 5.92 -21.07 -2.21
C VAL A 114 7.14 -20.83 -1.34
N HIS A 115 8.28 -21.37 -1.77
CA HIS A 115 9.55 -21.14 -1.10
C HIS A 115 9.84 -19.63 -1.04
N GLN A 116 9.57 -18.88 -2.12
CA GLN A 116 9.65 -17.41 -2.10
C GLN A 116 8.79 -16.79 -0.99
N ALA A 117 7.51 -17.15 -0.91
CA ALA A 117 6.61 -16.61 0.11
C ALA A 117 7.11 -16.89 1.53
N ALA A 118 7.44 -18.15 1.82
CA ALA A 118 7.97 -18.57 3.12
C ALA A 118 9.29 -17.86 3.46
N THR A 119 10.21 -17.74 2.51
CA THR A 119 11.51 -17.07 2.71
C THR A 119 11.35 -15.57 2.95
N ILE A 120 10.48 -14.88 2.20
CA ILE A 120 10.23 -13.44 2.38
C ILE A 120 9.72 -13.17 3.81
N VAL A 121 8.73 -13.95 4.25
CA VAL A 121 8.14 -13.77 5.59
C VAL A 121 9.13 -14.16 6.68
N ALA A 122 9.87 -15.26 6.50
CA ALA A 122 10.91 -15.67 7.45
C ALA A 122 12.03 -14.64 7.59
N GLU A 123 12.44 -14.01 6.48
CA GLU A 123 13.48 -12.97 6.51
C GLU A 123 12.99 -11.70 7.21
N LEU A 124 11.73 -11.29 6.98
CA LEU A 124 11.12 -10.17 7.72
C LEU A 124 11.03 -10.44 9.22
N LEU A 125 10.58 -11.64 9.62
CA LEU A 125 10.54 -12.06 11.03
C LEU A 125 11.94 -12.11 11.66
N ARG A 126 12.97 -12.48 10.88
CA ARG A 126 14.38 -12.43 11.31
C ARG A 126 14.85 -11.00 11.54
N LEU A 127 14.51 -10.06 10.66
CA LEU A 127 14.84 -8.64 10.85
C LEU A 127 14.12 -8.09 12.10
N GLN A 128 12.84 -8.44 12.29
CA GLN A 128 12.07 -8.08 13.48
C GLN A 128 12.73 -8.58 14.77
N SER A 129 13.27 -9.80 14.79
CA SER A 129 13.91 -10.35 16.00
C SER A 129 15.27 -9.72 16.34
N LEU A 130 15.89 -9.03 15.38
CA LEU A 130 17.19 -8.37 15.55
C LEU A 130 17.08 -6.90 15.98
N ASP A 131 15.94 -6.27 15.77
CA ASP A 131 15.73 -4.84 16.04
C ASP A 131 14.51 -4.60 16.94
N SER A 132 14.76 -4.13 18.16
CA SER A 132 13.68 -3.80 19.10
C SER A 132 12.82 -2.60 18.65
N GLY A 133 13.32 -1.78 17.72
CA GLY A 133 12.58 -0.66 17.10
C GLY A 133 11.95 -1.01 15.76
N PHE A 134 11.83 -2.29 15.40
CA PHE A 134 11.28 -2.72 14.12
C PHE A 134 9.80 -2.35 14.00
N ASP A 135 9.46 -1.61 12.95
CA ASP A 135 8.09 -1.27 12.59
C ASP A 135 7.69 -1.90 11.24
N TRP A 136 6.61 -2.68 11.26
CA TRP A 136 6.03 -3.27 10.07
C TRP A 136 5.57 -2.23 9.06
N GLN A 137 5.21 -1.02 9.50
CA GLN A 137 4.79 0.07 8.61
C GLN A 137 5.94 0.60 7.74
N GLU A 138 7.19 0.40 8.18
CA GLU A 138 8.40 0.79 7.45
C GLU A 138 8.94 -0.35 6.58
N CYS A 139 8.17 -1.43 6.41
CA CYS A 139 8.52 -2.59 5.61
C CYS A 139 7.66 -2.68 4.34
N ALA A 140 8.26 -3.07 3.22
CA ALA A 140 7.55 -3.36 1.99
C ALA A 140 8.04 -4.62 1.27
N VAL A 141 7.11 -5.37 0.70
CA VAL A 141 7.38 -6.38 -0.32
C VAL A 141 6.87 -5.87 -1.66
N LEU A 142 7.79 -5.69 -2.59
CA LEU A 142 7.52 -5.16 -3.92
C LEU A 142 7.60 -6.26 -4.97
N ALA A 143 6.62 -6.33 -5.85
CA ALA A 143 6.60 -7.27 -6.96
C ALA A 143 6.36 -6.58 -8.31
N ARG A 144 6.74 -7.26 -9.40
CA ARG A 144 6.41 -6.79 -10.75
C ARG A 144 4.92 -6.84 -11.04
N GLU A 145 4.26 -7.86 -10.49
CA GLU A 145 2.86 -8.20 -10.73
C GLU A 145 2.16 -8.48 -9.41
N TRP A 146 0.87 -8.11 -9.35
CA TRP A 146 0.06 -8.30 -8.15
C TRP A 146 -0.18 -9.79 -7.82
N SER A 147 -0.22 -10.66 -8.83
CA SER A 147 -0.39 -12.11 -8.67
C SER A 147 0.70 -12.75 -7.78
N VAL A 148 1.94 -12.25 -7.88
CA VAL A 148 3.09 -12.74 -7.11
C VAL A 148 2.95 -12.47 -5.60
N LEU A 149 2.16 -11.45 -5.23
CA LEU A 149 1.94 -11.07 -3.84
C LEU A 149 0.92 -11.97 -3.13
N MET A 150 0.11 -12.73 -3.87
CA MET A 150 -0.97 -13.54 -3.27
C MET A 150 -0.45 -14.65 -2.34
N PRO A 151 0.53 -15.49 -2.75
CA PRO A 151 1.11 -16.48 -1.84
C PRO A 151 1.82 -15.84 -0.65
N ILE A 152 2.49 -14.69 -0.88
CA ILE A 152 3.20 -13.94 0.17
C ILE A 152 2.20 -13.44 1.22
N ARG A 153 1.09 -12.86 0.78
CA ARG A 153 -0.02 -12.44 1.65
C ARG A 153 -0.57 -13.60 2.47
N SER A 154 -0.83 -14.74 1.83
CA SER A 154 -1.33 -15.92 2.55
C SER A 154 -0.34 -16.44 3.59
N GLU A 155 0.96 -16.36 3.33
CA GLU A 155 1.99 -16.73 4.31
C GLU A 155 2.05 -15.73 5.47
N CYS A 156 1.95 -14.43 5.18
CA CYS A 156 1.86 -13.40 6.22
C CYS A 156 0.67 -13.65 7.15
N GLU A 157 -0.51 -13.93 6.59
CA GLU A 157 -1.71 -14.24 7.39
C GLU A 157 -1.53 -15.52 8.22
N ALA A 158 -0.90 -16.56 7.67
CA ALA A 158 -0.61 -17.80 8.40
C ALA A 158 0.33 -17.59 9.58
N ARG A 159 1.28 -16.65 9.48
CA ARG A 159 2.22 -16.27 10.54
C ARG A 159 1.80 -15.04 11.36
N GLN A 160 0.56 -14.57 11.17
CA GLN A 160 0.02 -13.40 11.87
C GLN A 160 0.87 -12.13 11.70
N VAL A 161 1.55 -11.99 10.56
CA VAL A 161 2.26 -10.75 10.19
C VAL A 161 1.22 -9.69 9.80
N PRO A 162 1.24 -8.50 10.40
CA PRO A 162 0.31 -7.43 10.07
C PRO A 162 0.56 -6.93 8.65
N LEU A 163 -0.52 -6.70 7.89
CA LEU A 163 -0.48 -6.29 6.50
C LEU A 163 -1.16 -4.94 6.31
N SER A 164 -0.54 -4.10 5.48
CA SER A 164 -1.19 -2.92 4.94
C SER A 164 -1.84 -3.28 3.60
N VAL A 165 -3.15 -3.08 3.49
CA VAL A 165 -3.93 -3.48 2.34
C VAL A 165 -3.99 -2.33 1.34
N VAL A 166 -3.57 -2.61 0.10
CA VAL A 166 -3.74 -1.69 -1.03
C VAL A 166 -4.97 -2.11 -1.82
N TYR A 167 -6.00 -1.27 -1.82
CA TYR A 167 -7.19 -1.49 -2.65
C TYR A 167 -6.97 -0.93 -4.06
N ASP A 168 -7.62 -1.56 -5.03
CA ASP A 168 -7.72 -1.03 -6.39
C ASP A 168 -8.32 0.38 -6.35
N ALA A 169 -7.88 1.26 -7.26
CA ALA A 169 -8.32 2.65 -7.34
C ALA A 169 -9.85 2.77 -7.43
N ASP A 170 -10.48 1.83 -8.12
CA ASP A 170 -11.93 1.80 -8.33
C ASP A 170 -12.70 1.16 -7.17
N ARG A 171 -12.00 0.54 -6.21
CA ARG A 171 -12.59 -0.19 -5.07
C ARG A 171 -12.17 0.40 -3.73
N GLN A 172 -11.82 1.69 -3.70
CA GLN A 172 -11.47 2.37 -2.45
C GLN A 172 -12.72 2.68 -1.61
N PRO A 173 -12.68 2.46 -0.29
CA PRO A 173 -13.77 2.91 0.57
C PRO A 173 -13.85 4.44 0.54
N PRO A 174 -15.05 5.04 0.45
CA PRO A 174 -15.22 6.48 0.60
C PRO A 174 -14.87 6.89 2.04
N VAL A 175 -13.63 7.33 2.26
CA VAL A 175 -13.00 7.53 3.58
C VAL A 175 -13.87 8.30 4.57
N LEU A 176 -14.51 9.40 4.15
CA LEU A 176 -15.37 10.22 5.02
C LEU A 176 -16.72 9.57 5.39
N ARG A 177 -17.09 8.48 4.73
CA ARG A 177 -18.33 7.74 4.96
C ARG A 177 -18.11 6.45 5.74
N ILE A 178 -16.86 6.10 6.04
CA ILE A 178 -16.54 4.99 6.92
C ILE A 178 -17.07 5.33 8.31
N ARG A 179 -17.76 4.39 8.96
CA ARG A 179 -18.42 4.59 10.25
C ARG A 179 -17.49 5.22 11.28
N GLU A 180 -16.30 4.66 11.47
CA GLU A 180 -15.32 5.11 12.46
C GLU A 180 -14.89 6.56 12.21
N ASN A 181 -14.53 6.87 10.96
CA ASN A 181 -14.17 8.24 10.56
C ASN A 181 -15.32 9.21 10.78
N ARG A 182 -16.54 8.82 10.40
CA ARG A 182 -17.74 9.65 10.60
C ARG A 182 -17.98 9.91 12.08
N LEU A 183 -17.96 8.88 12.92
CA LEU A 183 -18.21 8.99 14.36
C LEU A 183 -17.22 9.94 15.03
N PHE A 184 -15.92 9.81 14.72
CA PHE A 184 -14.90 10.70 15.29
C PHE A 184 -15.05 12.14 14.78
N LEU A 185 -15.21 12.33 13.48
CA LEU A 185 -15.38 13.67 12.89
C LEU A 185 -16.65 14.37 13.39
N GLU A 186 -17.75 13.65 13.58
CA GLU A 186 -18.99 14.21 14.16
C GLU A 186 -18.80 14.60 15.63
N ALA A 187 -18.15 13.75 16.43
CA ALA A 187 -17.83 14.05 17.82
C ALA A 187 -16.93 15.28 17.95
N LEU A 188 -15.92 15.40 17.08
CA LEU A 188 -15.03 16.56 17.03
C LEU A 188 -15.76 17.82 16.56
N LYS A 189 -16.59 17.72 15.51
CA LYS A 189 -17.41 18.83 15.01
C LYS A 189 -18.39 19.34 16.07
N GLY A 190 -18.93 18.46 16.91
CA GLY A 190 -19.78 18.80 18.05
C GLY A 190 -19.11 19.69 19.10
N LYS A 191 -17.77 19.73 19.16
CA LYS A 191 -17.01 20.62 20.06
C LYS A 191 -16.88 22.06 19.55
N GLY A 192 -17.17 22.33 18.28
CA GLY A 192 -17.14 23.68 17.70
C GLY A 192 -15.78 24.38 17.83
N GLU A 193 -15.75 25.52 18.52
CA GLU A 193 -14.55 26.34 18.76
C GLU A 193 -13.89 26.06 20.13
N ALA A 194 -14.33 25.03 20.85
CA ALA A 194 -13.74 24.68 22.14
C ALA A 194 -12.25 24.33 21.97
N LEU A 195 -11.43 24.75 22.94
CA LEU A 195 -10.02 24.37 22.97
C LEU A 195 -9.89 22.91 23.37
N CYS A 196 -9.03 22.18 22.66
CA CYS A 196 -8.66 20.82 22.97
C CYS A 196 -7.15 20.61 22.79
N ARG A 197 -6.64 19.62 23.52
CA ARG A 197 -5.29 19.07 23.38
C ARG A 197 -5.35 17.76 22.59
N ALA A 198 -4.25 17.39 21.95
CA ALA A 198 -4.13 16.10 21.27
C ALA A 198 -4.45 14.94 22.21
N THR A 199 -3.92 14.96 23.45
CA THR A 199 -4.21 13.93 24.45
C THR A 199 -5.69 13.84 24.84
N GLN A 200 -6.43 14.94 24.79
CA GLN A 200 -7.89 14.93 25.04
C GLN A 200 -8.67 14.34 23.88
N LEU A 201 -8.21 14.54 22.63
CA LEU A 201 -8.81 13.89 21.47
C LEU A 201 -8.46 12.39 21.42
N ILE A 202 -7.26 11.99 21.86
CA ILE A 202 -6.91 10.58 22.02
C ILE A 202 -7.83 9.93 23.06
N ALA A 203 -8.08 10.58 24.20
CA ALA A 203 -9.04 10.06 25.19
C ALA A 203 -10.45 9.91 24.61
N LEU A 204 -10.93 10.89 23.85
CA LEU A 204 -12.21 10.81 23.13
C LEU A 204 -12.23 9.66 22.12
N LEU A 205 -11.13 9.44 21.41
CA LEU A 205 -11.00 8.34 20.47
C LEU A 205 -11.11 6.98 21.19
N GLU A 206 -10.43 6.82 22.32
CA GLU A 206 -10.53 5.59 23.12
C GLU A 206 -11.97 5.34 23.61
N GLU A 207 -12.66 6.39 24.09
CA GLU A 207 -14.07 6.31 24.47
C GLU A 207 -14.98 5.86 23.31
N LEU A 208 -14.77 6.40 22.11
CA LEU A 208 -15.54 6.05 20.91
C LEU A 208 -15.21 4.65 20.38
N SER A 209 -13.94 4.24 20.47
CA SER A 209 -13.49 2.94 20.00
C SER A 209 -13.94 1.81 20.92
N ALA A 210 -14.22 2.11 22.19
CA ALA A 210 -14.56 1.14 23.22
C ALA A 210 -13.55 -0.03 23.24
N ASP A 211 -14.02 -1.28 23.25
CA ASP A 211 -13.16 -2.47 23.27
C ASP A 211 -12.62 -2.88 21.88
N GLN A 212 -12.78 -2.05 20.83
CA GLN A 212 -12.37 -2.38 19.46
C GLN A 212 -10.93 -1.94 19.15
N SER A 213 -9.98 -2.27 20.03
CA SER A 213 -8.56 -1.91 19.85
C SER A 213 -7.92 -2.49 18.57
N GLY A 214 -8.44 -3.62 18.07
CA GLY A 214 -8.03 -4.26 16.82
C GLY A 214 -8.65 -3.69 15.53
N ASN A 215 -9.50 -2.67 15.62
CA ASN A 215 -10.12 -2.05 14.45
C ASN A 215 -9.09 -1.16 13.71
N PRO A 216 -8.81 -1.44 12.42
CA PRO A 216 -7.78 -0.72 11.67
C PRO A 216 -8.09 0.77 11.47
N TRP A 217 -9.38 1.15 11.43
CA TRP A 217 -9.76 2.57 11.30
C TRP A 217 -9.54 3.33 12.61
N TRP A 218 -9.74 2.69 13.76
CA TRP A 218 -9.40 3.29 15.05
C TRP A 218 -7.90 3.39 15.28
N GLN A 219 -7.13 2.38 14.87
CA GLN A 219 -5.66 2.44 14.89
C GLN A 219 -5.14 3.60 14.01
N GLN A 220 -5.68 3.74 12.80
CA GLN A 220 -5.37 4.88 11.93
C GLN A 220 -5.58 6.23 12.63
N TRP A 221 -6.70 6.42 13.34
CA TRP A 221 -6.92 7.64 14.11
C TRP A 221 -5.92 7.84 15.24
N ARG A 222 -5.49 6.77 15.93
CA ARG A 222 -4.44 6.87 16.95
C ARG A 222 -3.14 7.40 16.34
N GLY A 223 -2.74 6.90 15.17
CA GLY A 223 -1.59 7.41 14.42
C GLY A 223 -1.74 8.90 14.08
N ILE A 224 -2.86 9.29 13.46
CA ILE A 224 -3.14 10.69 13.08
C ILE A 224 -3.07 11.63 14.30
N LEU A 225 -3.63 11.23 15.44
CA LEU A 225 -3.63 12.07 16.64
C LEU A 225 -2.27 12.08 17.35
N SER A 226 -1.49 11.00 17.26
CA SER A 226 -0.10 10.96 17.72
C SER A 226 0.79 11.90 16.90
N ASP A 227 0.62 11.93 15.59
CA ASP A 227 1.32 12.88 14.70
C ASP A 227 0.95 14.31 15.07
N TRP A 228 -0.35 14.57 15.27
CA TRP A 228 -0.83 15.88 15.71
C TRP A 228 -0.29 16.28 17.09
N GLU A 229 -0.19 15.35 18.04
CA GLU A 229 0.43 15.61 19.34
C GLU A 229 1.89 16.05 19.19
N ALA A 230 2.65 15.36 18.36
CA ALA A 230 4.05 15.68 18.07
C ALA A 230 4.19 17.04 17.39
N GLU A 231 3.37 17.34 16.39
CA GLU A 231 3.40 18.60 15.63
C GLU A 231 2.94 19.80 16.47
N SER A 232 1.89 19.62 17.26
CA SER A 232 1.36 20.68 18.13
C SER A 232 2.11 20.83 19.44
N ALA A 233 3.05 19.92 19.76
CA ALA A 233 3.64 19.77 21.08
C ALA A 233 2.58 19.71 22.20
N ASN A 234 1.44 19.07 21.90
CA ASN A 234 0.24 18.99 22.75
C ASN A 234 -0.30 20.35 23.24
N ALA A 235 -0.15 21.40 22.43
CA ALA A 235 -0.72 22.72 22.70
C ALA A 235 -2.25 22.70 22.70
N GLU A 236 -2.87 23.66 23.39
CA GLU A 236 -4.31 23.89 23.30
C GLU A 236 -4.62 24.62 21.99
N LEU A 237 -5.33 23.92 21.11
CA LEU A 237 -5.78 24.43 19.81
C LEU A 237 -7.30 24.32 19.73
N SER A 238 -7.92 25.06 18.82
CA SER A 238 -9.37 24.94 18.62
C SER A 238 -9.73 23.57 18.02
N ALA A 239 -10.87 23.00 18.42
CA ALA A 239 -11.40 21.79 17.82
C ALA A 239 -11.63 21.93 16.30
N ARG A 240 -11.85 23.17 15.82
CA ARG A 240 -11.88 23.49 14.39
C ARG A 240 -10.53 23.24 13.70
N GLN A 241 -9.43 23.72 14.26
CA GLN A 241 -8.09 23.46 13.70
C GLN A 241 -7.77 21.96 13.69
N ALA A 242 -8.13 21.25 14.76
CA ALA A 242 -8.01 19.80 14.79
C ALA A 242 -8.83 19.14 13.67
N LEU A 243 -10.06 19.61 13.43
CA LEU A 243 -10.93 19.10 12.38
C LEU A 243 -10.37 19.36 10.97
N GLU A 244 -9.81 20.55 10.73
CA GLU A 244 -9.15 20.91 9.47
C GLU A 244 -7.95 19.98 9.20
N PHE A 245 -7.07 19.79 10.19
CA PHE A 245 -5.97 18.82 10.13
C PHE A 245 -6.46 17.40 9.82
N CYS A 246 -7.51 16.93 10.51
CA CYS A 246 -8.09 15.61 10.28
C CYS A 246 -8.57 15.43 8.83
N TYR A 247 -9.25 16.42 8.25
CA TYR A 247 -9.70 16.35 6.86
C TYR A 247 -8.55 16.35 5.85
N GLU A 248 -7.52 17.15 6.09
CA GLU A 248 -6.32 17.20 5.24
C GLU A 248 -5.58 15.86 5.26
N THR A 249 -5.33 15.30 6.44
CA THR A 249 -4.63 14.02 6.61
C THR A 249 -5.40 12.86 5.99
N LEU A 250 -6.73 12.78 6.18
CA LEU A 250 -7.56 11.76 5.50
C LEU A 250 -7.55 11.94 3.97
N GLY A 251 -7.49 13.19 3.49
CA GLY A 251 -7.36 13.51 2.08
C GLY A 251 -6.06 13.02 1.46
N LEU A 252 -4.94 13.18 2.17
CA LEU A 252 -3.61 12.69 1.78
C LEU A 252 -3.56 11.16 1.77
N GLN A 253 -4.05 10.50 2.83
CA GLN A 253 -4.08 9.03 2.91
C GLN A 253 -4.90 8.38 1.79
N ARG A 254 -6.00 9.02 1.35
CA ARG A 254 -6.76 8.58 0.18
C ARG A 254 -5.88 8.50 -1.08
N GLN A 255 -4.93 9.42 -1.24
CA GLN A 255 -3.99 9.40 -2.37
C GLN A 255 -2.98 8.27 -2.26
N GLU A 256 -2.52 7.96 -1.04
CA GLU A 256 -1.56 6.89 -0.77
C GLU A 256 -2.14 5.48 -0.94
N ARG A 257 -3.48 5.34 -0.93
CA ARG A 257 -4.21 4.07 -1.12
C ARG A 257 -3.80 2.97 -0.12
N ARG A 258 -3.24 3.37 1.01
CA ARG A 258 -2.68 2.51 2.03
C ARG A 258 -3.64 2.48 3.22
N TRP A 259 -4.08 1.28 3.61
CA TRP A 259 -4.93 1.09 4.78
C TRP A 259 -4.40 -0.01 5.69
N GLY A 260 -4.44 0.23 7.00
CA GLY A 260 -3.92 -0.68 8.02
C GLY A 260 -2.43 -0.47 8.31
N GLU A 261 -2.07 -0.72 9.56
CA GLU A 261 -0.71 -0.62 10.10
C GLU A 261 -0.01 -1.97 9.91
N GLY A 262 0.93 -2.05 8.95
CA GLY A 262 1.64 -3.29 8.70
C GLY A 262 2.49 -3.28 7.43
N LEU A 263 2.98 -4.47 7.09
CA LEU A 263 3.82 -4.74 5.92
C LEU A 263 3.10 -4.32 4.65
N PHE A 264 3.74 -3.47 3.85
CA PHE A 264 3.18 -2.99 2.61
C PHE A 264 3.43 -3.97 1.46
N LEU A 265 2.37 -4.58 0.93
CA LEU A 265 2.45 -5.43 -0.27
C LEU A 265 1.97 -4.64 -1.49
N SER A 266 2.86 -4.41 -2.46
CA SER A 266 2.49 -3.63 -3.64
C SER A 266 3.27 -3.99 -4.89
N THR A 267 2.72 -3.59 -6.04
CA THR A 267 3.53 -3.54 -7.26
C THR A 267 4.50 -2.36 -7.20
N VAL A 268 5.64 -2.50 -7.88
CA VAL A 268 6.65 -1.43 -7.95
C VAL A 268 6.07 -0.12 -8.51
N HIS A 269 5.14 -0.21 -9.47
CA HIS A 269 4.50 0.97 -10.06
C HIS A 269 3.70 1.76 -9.04
N ALA A 270 2.94 1.08 -8.18
CA ALA A 270 2.11 1.72 -7.17
C ALA A 270 2.93 2.20 -5.97
N ALA A 271 4.11 1.62 -5.73
CA ALA A 271 5.02 2.05 -4.66
C ALA A 271 5.92 3.25 -5.05
N LYS A 272 5.84 3.76 -6.29
CA LYS A 272 6.66 4.88 -6.73
C LYS A 272 6.32 6.13 -5.91
N GLY A 273 7.34 6.76 -5.33
CA GLY A 273 7.21 7.93 -4.46
C GLY A 273 7.16 7.58 -2.97
N MET A 274 6.92 6.31 -2.62
CA MET A 274 6.97 5.82 -1.24
C MET A 274 8.39 5.36 -0.89
N GLU A 275 8.67 5.20 0.40
CA GLU A 275 9.98 4.81 0.94
C GLU A 275 9.80 3.95 2.19
N PHE A 276 10.73 3.01 2.40
CA PHE A 276 10.63 2.02 3.47
C PHE A 276 12.03 1.72 4.03
N LYS A 277 12.16 1.52 5.34
CA LYS A 277 13.43 1.07 5.94
C LYS A 277 13.84 -0.30 5.39
N HIS A 278 12.88 -1.21 5.27
CA HIS A 278 13.10 -2.58 4.83
C HIS A 278 12.33 -2.86 3.54
N VAL A 279 13.03 -3.24 2.47
CA VAL A 279 12.40 -3.62 1.19
C VAL A 279 12.85 -5.01 0.76
N LEU A 280 11.88 -5.85 0.43
CA LEU A 280 12.11 -7.14 -0.23
C LEU A 280 11.49 -7.09 -1.63
N ILE A 281 12.26 -7.46 -2.65
CA ILE A 281 11.79 -7.51 -4.04
C ILE A 281 11.54 -8.97 -4.41
N ALA A 282 10.27 -9.29 -4.61
CA ALA A 282 9.82 -10.62 -5.00
C ALA A 282 10.13 -10.90 -6.48
N ASP A 283 10.41 -12.17 -6.77
CA ASP A 283 10.70 -12.64 -8.12
C ASP A 283 9.45 -13.21 -8.83
N GLY A 284 9.44 -13.10 -10.15
CA GLY A 284 8.32 -13.41 -11.04
C GLY A 284 7.89 -12.22 -11.91
N GLY A 285 7.73 -12.46 -13.21
CA GLY A 285 7.29 -11.45 -14.19
C GLY A 285 8.36 -10.54 -14.76
N TRP A 286 9.63 -10.70 -14.34
CA TRP A 286 10.77 -9.89 -14.77
C TRP A 286 11.42 -10.36 -16.08
N ASP A 287 10.98 -11.49 -16.63
CA ASP A 287 11.51 -12.15 -17.82
C ASP A 287 10.79 -11.77 -19.13
N ARG A 288 9.85 -10.82 -19.05
CA ARG A 288 8.94 -10.45 -20.16
C ARG A 288 9.61 -9.70 -21.32
N SER A 289 10.85 -9.28 -21.16
CA SER A 289 11.54 -8.44 -22.14
C SER A 289 11.93 -9.23 -23.39
N ARG A 290 11.55 -8.70 -24.56
CA ARG A 290 11.82 -9.30 -25.88
C ARG A 290 12.82 -8.49 -26.73
N SER A 291 13.23 -7.33 -26.26
CA SER A 291 14.16 -6.40 -26.92
C SER A 291 15.06 -5.68 -25.91
N GLU A 292 16.19 -5.14 -26.36
CA GLU A 292 17.12 -4.37 -25.50
C GLU A 292 16.40 -3.19 -24.82
N GLN A 293 15.57 -2.45 -25.56
CA GLN A 293 14.79 -1.34 -25.02
C GLN A 293 13.82 -1.77 -23.90
N THR A 294 13.15 -2.91 -24.06
CA THR A 294 12.28 -3.44 -23.00
C THR A 294 13.07 -3.90 -21.77
N ILE A 295 14.29 -4.42 -21.96
CA ILE A 295 15.17 -4.79 -20.83
C ILE A 295 15.57 -3.53 -20.06
N GLU A 296 15.90 -2.44 -20.75
CA GLU A 296 16.26 -1.19 -20.09
C GLU A 296 15.10 -0.62 -19.26
N GLU A 297 13.87 -0.73 -19.76
CA GLU A 297 12.66 -0.30 -19.04
C GLU A 297 12.37 -1.16 -17.81
N GLU A 298 12.44 -2.48 -17.94
CA GLU A 298 12.29 -3.39 -16.80
C GLU A 298 13.42 -3.20 -15.78
N ARG A 299 14.64 -2.87 -16.23
CA ARG A 299 15.75 -2.51 -15.33
C ARG A 299 15.50 -1.21 -14.58
N ARG A 300 14.95 -0.16 -15.24
CA ARG A 300 14.54 1.08 -14.54
C ARG A 300 13.48 0.79 -13.50
N LEU A 301 12.53 -0.08 -13.81
CA LEU A 301 11.51 -0.51 -12.85
C LEU A 301 12.15 -1.24 -11.65
N TYR A 302 13.06 -2.18 -11.89
CA TYR A 302 13.77 -2.88 -10.82
C TYR A 302 14.65 -1.91 -9.98
N TYR A 303 15.31 -0.95 -10.62
CA TYR A 303 16.04 0.15 -9.96
C TYR A 303 15.13 1.01 -9.08
N VAL A 304 13.93 1.37 -9.56
CA VAL A 304 12.93 2.08 -8.76
C VAL A 304 12.55 1.28 -7.52
N ALA A 305 12.36 -0.04 -7.65
CA ALA A 305 12.08 -0.91 -6.52
C ALA A 305 13.24 -0.92 -5.49
N MET A 306 14.49 -1.04 -5.94
CA MET A 306 15.66 -1.04 -5.05
C MET A 306 15.83 0.29 -4.31
N SER A 307 15.61 1.42 -5.00
CA SER A 307 15.73 2.77 -4.44
C SER A 307 14.62 3.15 -3.45
N ARG A 308 13.64 2.26 -3.21
CA ARG A 308 12.65 2.42 -2.14
C ARG A 308 13.23 2.11 -0.76
N ALA A 309 14.33 1.35 -0.69
CA ALA A 309 14.94 0.90 0.55
C ALA A 309 15.83 1.97 1.19
N GLN A 310 15.66 2.21 2.49
CA GLN A 310 16.54 3.11 3.25
C GLN A 310 17.66 2.35 3.97
N GLU A 311 17.35 1.22 4.60
CA GLU A 311 18.29 0.52 5.49
C GLU A 311 18.68 -0.86 5.00
N THR A 312 17.71 -1.72 4.68
CA THR A 312 17.96 -3.10 4.20
C THR A 312 17.23 -3.37 2.90
N LEU A 313 17.92 -4.06 1.98
CA LEU A 313 17.36 -4.49 0.70
C LEU A 313 17.61 -5.99 0.52
N CYS A 314 16.55 -6.73 0.22
CA CYS A 314 16.61 -8.14 -0.11
C CYS A 314 16.02 -8.38 -1.50
N LEU A 315 16.76 -9.08 -2.35
CA LEU A 315 16.39 -9.46 -3.70
C LEU A 315 16.15 -10.96 -3.73
N ILE A 316 14.94 -11.38 -4.08
CA ILE A 316 14.65 -12.80 -4.26
C ILE A 316 15.03 -13.23 -5.68
N GLN A 317 15.62 -14.42 -5.80
CA GLN A 317 15.93 -15.05 -7.07
C GLN A 317 15.34 -16.47 -7.08
N ARG A 318 14.36 -16.68 -7.96
CA ARG A 318 13.68 -17.97 -8.14
C ARG A 318 14.37 -18.82 -9.19
N ARG A 319 14.65 -20.09 -8.88
CA ARG A 319 15.27 -21.04 -9.83
C ARG A 319 14.33 -21.50 -10.95
N ASP A 320 13.02 -21.46 -10.72
CA ASP A 320 11.99 -21.84 -11.69
C ASP A 320 11.61 -20.72 -12.68
N THR A 321 12.16 -19.51 -12.50
CA THR A 321 11.93 -18.36 -13.39
C THR A 321 13.25 -17.73 -13.81
N ARG A 322 13.24 -16.91 -14.87
CA ARG A 322 14.46 -16.27 -15.37
C ARG A 322 14.48 -14.77 -15.07
N ASN A 323 14.94 -14.37 -13.89
CA ASN A 323 15.20 -12.96 -13.60
C ASN A 323 16.64 -12.56 -13.97
N PRO A 324 16.83 -11.66 -14.95
CA PRO A 324 18.17 -11.28 -15.37
C PRO A 324 18.87 -10.32 -14.40
N PHE A 325 18.15 -9.63 -13.50
CA PHE A 325 18.69 -8.48 -12.77
C PHE A 325 19.55 -8.83 -11.54
N PRO A 326 19.13 -9.72 -10.62
CA PRO A 326 19.96 -10.11 -9.47
C PRO A 326 21.31 -10.69 -9.89
N ALA A 327 21.34 -11.47 -10.98
CA ALA A 327 22.56 -12.11 -11.49
C ALA A 327 23.57 -11.13 -12.11
N GLN A 328 23.15 -9.90 -12.44
CA GLN A 328 24.05 -8.86 -12.97
C GLN A 328 24.75 -8.09 -11.85
N LEU A 329 24.25 -8.19 -10.62
CA LEU A 329 24.83 -7.51 -9.47
C LEU A 329 25.99 -8.33 -8.92
N ASN A 330 27.14 -7.68 -8.77
CA ASN A 330 28.35 -8.28 -8.18
C ASN A 330 29.07 -7.21 -7.34
N GLY A 331 29.81 -7.66 -6.33
CA GLY A 331 30.68 -6.81 -5.51
C GLY A 331 30.42 -6.93 -4.02
N ASP A 332 31.25 -6.25 -3.23
CA ASP A 332 31.30 -6.36 -1.76
C ASP A 332 30.04 -5.81 -1.07
N CYS A 333 29.20 -5.06 -1.78
CA CYS A 333 27.93 -4.56 -1.26
C CYS A 333 26.79 -5.59 -1.29
N LEU A 334 27.02 -6.80 -1.83
CA LEU A 334 26.02 -7.86 -1.95
C LEU A 334 26.44 -9.14 -1.24
N GLN A 335 25.46 -9.90 -0.78
CA GLN A 335 25.67 -11.22 -0.22
C GLN A 335 24.66 -12.21 -0.79
N HIS A 336 25.16 -13.23 -1.47
CA HIS A 336 24.34 -14.30 -2.03
C HIS A 336 24.14 -15.42 -1.01
N ARG A 337 22.89 -15.83 -0.80
CA ARG A 337 22.54 -16.95 0.07
C ARG A 337 21.51 -17.83 -0.61
N SER A 338 21.56 -19.13 -0.34
CA SER A 338 20.44 -20.02 -0.65
C SER A 338 19.57 -20.16 0.59
N ALA A 339 18.27 -19.93 0.43
CA ALA A 339 17.32 -20.20 1.50
C ALA A 339 17.18 -21.73 1.69
N ALA A 340 17.14 -22.17 2.95
CA ALA A 340 16.97 -23.58 3.28
C ALA A 340 15.57 -24.04 2.83
N PRO A 341 15.45 -25.19 2.12
CA PRO A 341 14.17 -25.68 1.63
C PRO A 341 13.24 -26.22 2.74
N ASP A 342 13.74 -26.38 3.97
CA ASP A 342 13.16 -27.21 5.04
C ASP A 342 11.93 -26.62 5.77
N PHE A 343 11.30 -25.55 5.27
CA PHE A 343 10.12 -24.92 5.90
C PHE A 343 8.78 -25.29 5.23
N LEU A 344 8.72 -26.34 4.39
CA LEU A 344 7.63 -26.52 3.42
C LEU A 344 6.69 -27.73 3.65
N GLU A 345 6.66 -28.33 4.83
CA GLU A 345 5.75 -29.45 5.09
C GLU A 345 4.42 -28.96 5.69
N GLU A 346 3.32 -29.28 4.99
CA GLU A 346 1.88 -29.03 5.23
C GLU A 346 1.23 -27.73 4.70
N HIS A 347 1.86 -26.56 4.71
CA HIS A 347 1.17 -25.29 4.34
C HIS A 347 1.17 -24.93 2.84
N THR A 348 1.99 -25.63 2.05
CA THR A 348 2.38 -25.26 0.67
C THR A 348 1.21 -25.18 -0.33
N ALA A 349 0.27 -26.12 -0.30
CA ALA A 349 -0.83 -26.17 -1.27
C ALA A 349 -1.95 -25.17 -0.98
N ALA A 350 -2.27 -24.94 0.30
CA ALA A 350 -3.31 -24.00 0.71
C ALA A 350 -2.90 -22.55 0.43
N ILE A 351 -1.64 -22.21 0.71
CA ILE A 351 -1.06 -20.87 0.46
C ILE A 351 -1.16 -20.47 -1.01
N LEU A 352 -0.88 -21.39 -1.93
CA LEU A 352 -0.95 -21.11 -3.37
C LEU A 352 -2.36 -20.96 -3.90
N LYS A 353 -3.35 -21.58 -3.25
CA LYS A 353 -4.73 -21.60 -3.75
C LYS A 353 -5.53 -20.40 -3.28
N ARG A 354 -5.18 -19.77 -2.15
CA ARG A 354 -5.91 -18.60 -1.66
C ARG A 354 -5.80 -17.40 -2.59
N ARG A 355 -6.94 -16.74 -2.80
CA ARG A 355 -7.11 -15.50 -3.53
C ARG A 355 -7.97 -14.55 -2.70
N TYR A 356 -7.74 -13.27 -2.92
CA TYR A 356 -8.37 -12.18 -2.19
C TYR A 356 -9.09 -11.28 -3.18
N ALA A 357 -10.35 -10.95 -2.89
CA ALA A 357 -11.12 -10.01 -3.67
C ALA A 357 -11.99 -9.16 -2.75
N VAL A 358 -12.15 -7.89 -3.10
CA VAL A 358 -12.95 -6.95 -2.33
C VAL A 358 -14.29 -6.77 -3.00
N LEU A 359 -15.40 -6.98 -2.29
CA LEU A 359 -16.74 -6.57 -2.75
C LEU A 359 -16.98 -5.14 -2.27
N GLY A 360 -16.91 -4.20 -3.21
CA GLY A 360 -17.15 -2.78 -2.97
C GLY A 360 -18.61 -2.40 -3.16
N LEU A 361 -18.92 -1.10 -3.03
CA LEU A 361 -20.28 -0.58 -3.22
C LEU A 361 -20.89 -0.94 -4.59
N GLN A 362 -20.07 -0.99 -5.64
CA GLN A 362 -20.51 -1.37 -6.99
C GLN A 362 -20.93 -2.84 -7.11
N ASP A 363 -20.43 -3.70 -6.22
CA ASP A 363 -20.71 -5.13 -6.23
C ASP A 363 -21.96 -5.49 -5.42
N LEU A 364 -22.56 -4.52 -4.72
CA LEU A 364 -23.70 -4.73 -3.82
C LEU A 364 -24.93 -3.93 -4.27
N ASP A 365 -26.12 -4.42 -3.91
CA ASP A 365 -27.32 -3.60 -3.89
C ASP A 365 -27.24 -2.63 -2.71
N ILE A 366 -26.65 -1.45 -2.97
CA ILE A 366 -26.46 -0.39 -1.98
C ILE A 366 -27.77 0.14 -1.39
N GLY A 367 -28.94 -0.19 -1.97
CA GLY A 367 -30.25 0.18 -1.46
C GLY A 367 -30.90 -0.86 -0.55
N PHE A 368 -30.32 -2.07 -0.44
CA PHE A 368 -30.95 -3.22 0.22
C PHE A 368 -31.49 -2.89 1.61
N ALA A 369 -30.62 -2.43 2.52
CA ALA A 369 -31.02 -2.06 3.88
C ALA A 369 -31.90 -0.79 3.90
N GLY A 370 -31.65 0.18 3.02
CA GLY A 370 -32.45 1.40 2.92
C GLY A 370 -33.91 1.16 2.56
N THR A 371 -34.25 0.07 1.86
CA THR A 371 -35.65 -0.31 1.55
C THR A 371 -36.38 -0.95 2.73
N ARG A 372 -35.68 -1.30 3.81
CA ARG A 372 -36.24 -1.90 5.03
C ARG A 372 -36.57 -0.81 6.06
N PRO A 373 -37.67 -0.93 6.83
CA PRO A 373 -37.99 0.04 7.89
C PRO A 373 -36.89 0.05 8.97
N THR A 374 -36.76 1.13 9.73
CA THR A 374 -35.77 1.27 10.82
C THR A 374 -35.90 0.20 11.91
N THR A 375 -37.08 -0.40 12.06
CA THR A 375 -37.36 -1.49 13.01
C THR A 375 -36.94 -2.88 12.52
N ASP A 376 -36.55 -3.00 11.25
CA ASP A 376 -36.07 -4.28 10.69
C ASP A 376 -34.73 -4.68 11.33
N SER A 377 -34.55 -5.98 11.58
CA SER A 377 -33.36 -6.50 12.25
C SER A 377 -32.08 -6.23 11.48
N VAL A 378 -32.15 -5.98 10.16
CA VAL A 378 -30.97 -5.66 9.33
C VAL A 378 -30.17 -4.49 9.89
N HIS A 379 -30.82 -3.43 10.37
CA HIS A 379 -30.13 -2.23 10.86
C HIS A 379 -29.39 -2.50 12.16
N ARG A 380 -29.99 -3.29 13.05
CA ARG A 380 -29.33 -3.75 14.28
C ARG A 380 -28.12 -4.64 13.94
N LEU A 381 -28.29 -5.62 13.06
CA LEU A 381 -27.21 -6.52 12.65
C LEU A 381 -26.05 -5.74 12.02
N LEU A 382 -26.33 -4.78 11.13
CA LEU A 382 -25.29 -3.92 10.56
C LEU A 382 -24.56 -3.12 11.63
N SER A 383 -25.26 -2.57 12.63
CA SER A 383 -24.64 -1.80 13.72
C SER A 383 -23.72 -2.63 14.62
N GLU A 384 -23.98 -3.94 14.74
CA GLU A 384 -23.17 -4.89 15.52
C GLU A 384 -21.89 -5.34 14.79
N LEU A 385 -21.83 -5.16 13.46
CA LEU A 385 -20.65 -5.51 12.67
C LEU A 385 -19.55 -4.48 12.84
N TRP A 386 -18.31 -4.95 12.83
CA TRP A 386 -17.10 -4.14 12.86
C TRP A 386 -16.07 -4.73 11.89
N PRO A 387 -15.07 -3.96 11.41
CA PRO A 387 -13.99 -4.49 10.60
C PRO A 387 -13.38 -5.76 11.22
N GLY A 388 -13.22 -6.80 10.41
CA GLY A 388 -12.82 -8.14 10.84
C GLY A 388 -13.99 -9.09 11.14
N SER A 389 -15.22 -8.59 11.31
CA SER A 389 -16.42 -9.43 11.48
C SER A 389 -16.58 -10.40 10.31
N VAL A 390 -16.85 -11.66 10.63
CA VAL A 390 -17.01 -12.72 9.62
C VAL A 390 -18.46 -12.76 9.15
N LEU A 391 -18.62 -12.90 7.83
CA LEU A 391 -19.90 -13.05 7.15
C LEU A 391 -19.91 -14.34 6.32
N GLU A 392 -21.12 -14.76 5.94
CA GLU A 392 -21.33 -15.84 4.98
C GLU A 392 -21.96 -15.30 3.69
N LEU A 393 -21.81 -16.04 2.59
CA LEU A 393 -22.52 -15.78 1.34
C LEU A 393 -23.47 -16.94 1.07
N GLN A 394 -24.74 -16.66 0.83
CA GLN A 394 -25.75 -17.67 0.56
C GLN A 394 -26.58 -17.32 -0.68
N GLU A 395 -26.98 -18.35 -1.44
CA GLU A 395 -27.86 -18.19 -2.60
C GLU A 395 -29.32 -18.47 -2.24
N PHE A 396 -30.21 -17.55 -2.58
CA PHE A 396 -31.66 -17.72 -2.45
C PHE A 396 -32.38 -17.11 -3.66
N GLU A 397 -33.25 -17.89 -4.31
CA GLU A 397 -34.04 -17.47 -5.48
C GLU A 397 -33.21 -16.82 -6.61
N GLY A 398 -31.98 -17.30 -6.82
CA GLY A 398 -31.07 -16.78 -7.85
C GLY A 398 -30.36 -15.48 -7.49
N HIS A 399 -30.47 -15.02 -6.24
CA HIS A 399 -29.71 -13.89 -5.69
C HIS A 399 -28.69 -14.38 -4.66
N LEU A 400 -27.56 -13.67 -4.55
CA LEU A 400 -26.58 -13.91 -3.50
C LEU A 400 -26.71 -12.86 -2.41
N TYR A 401 -26.66 -13.28 -1.16
CA TYR A 401 -26.80 -12.43 0.02
C TYR A 401 -25.60 -12.60 0.94
N LEU A 402 -25.07 -11.48 1.42
CA LEU A 402 -24.22 -11.46 2.59
C LEU A 402 -25.09 -11.70 3.82
N MET A 403 -24.70 -12.68 4.63
CA MET A 403 -25.45 -13.15 5.78
C MET A 403 -24.68 -12.85 7.07
N CYS A 404 -25.40 -12.39 8.08
CA CYS A 404 -24.92 -12.26 9.45
C CYS A 404 -25.94 -12.93 10.38
N GLN A 405 -25.49 -13.82 11.28
CA GLN A 405 -26.38 -14.56 12.19
C GLN A 405 -27.57 -15.22 11.45
N ALA A 406 -27.31 -15.85 10.30
CA ALA A 406 -28.30 -16.46 9.41
C ALA A 406 -29.38 -15.52 8.81
N ALA A 407 -29.21 -14.19 8.91
CA ALA A 407 -30.09 -13.21 8.30
C ALA A 407 -29.37 -12.40 7.20
N PRO A 408 -30.06 -12.05 6.10
CA PRO A 408 -29.46 -11.30 4.99
C PRO A 408 -29.27 -9.83 5.38
N ILE A 409 -28.05 -9.32 5.23
CA ILE A 409 -27.69 -7.92 5.53
C ILE A 409 -27.44 -7.08 4.28
N ALA A 410 -27.07 -7.71 3.17
CA ALA A 410 -26.89 -7.06 1.87
C ALA A 410 -27.08 -8.09 0.76
N SER A 411 -27.52 -7.63 -0.41
CA SER A 411 -27.57 -8.45 -1.63
C SER A 411 -26.45 -8.06 -2.58
N LEU A 412 -25.91 -9.00 -3.34
CA LEU A 412 -24.96 -8.72 -4.41
C LEU A 412 -25.68 -8.17 -5.65
N SER A 413 -24.99 -7.28 -6.38
CA SER A 413 -25.43 -6.81 -7.69
C SER A 413 -25.51 -7.96 -8.70
N ARG A 414 -26.29 -7.78 -9.77
CA ARG A 414 -26.40 -8.80 -10.85
C ARG A 414 -25.05 -9.16 -11.46
N ALA A 415 -24.16 -8.17 -11.63
CA ALA A 415 -22.82 -8.39 -12.16
C ALA A 415 -21.96 -9.21 -11.19
N ALA A 416 -22.03 -8.90 -9.89
CA ALA A 416 -21.31 -9.66 -8.87
C ALA A 416 -21.84 -11.09 -8.75
N VAL A 417 -23.16 -11.31 -8.82
CA VAL A 417 -23.77 -12.64 -8.80
C VAL A 417 -23.22 -13.52 -9.93
N ALA A 418 -23.10 -13.00 -11.15
CA ALA A 418 -22.56 -13.75 -12.28
C ALA A 418 -21.11 -14.23 -12.06
N VAL A 419 -20.30 -13.47 -11.31
CA VAL A 419 -18.91 -13.82 -11.01
C VAL A 419 -18.81 -14.77 -9.81
N TRP A 420 -19.61 -14.54 -8.78
CA TRP A 420 -19.46 -15.19 -7.48
C TRP A 420 -20.28 -16.47 -7.31
N ARG A 421 -21.32 -16.68 -8.11
CA ARG A 421 -22.15 -17.89 -8.04
C ARG A 421 -21.32 -19.15 -8.22
N GLU A 422 -20.46 -19.20 -9.24
CA GLU A 422 -19.59 -20.37 -9.50
C GLU A 422 -18.47 -20.54 -8.46
N ARG A 423 -18.17 -19.47 -7.70
CA ARG A 423 -17.10 -19.45 -6.70
C ARG A 423 -17.61 -19.69 -5.28
N LEU A 424 -18.92 -19.74 -5.08
CA LEU A 424 -19.57 -19.83 -3.76
C LEU A 424 -18.99 -20.96 -2.91
N ILE A 425 -18.84 -22.16 -3.49
CA ILE A 425 -18.30 -23.36 -2.82
C ILE A 425 -16.81 -23.26 -2.46
N ARG A 426 -16.11 -22.24 -2.96
CA ARG A 426 -14.67 -22.05 -2.77
C ARG A 426 -14.34 -20.92 -1.80
N ILE A 427 -15.36 -20.20 -1.32
CA ILE A 427 -15.19 -19.15 -0.34
C ILE A 427 -14.81 -19.79 0.99
N GLU A 428 -13.65 -19.39 1.52
CA GLU A 428 -13.18 -19.83 2.83
C GLU A 428 -13.71 -18.90 3.92
N THR A 429 -13.68 -17.59 3.70
CA THR A 429 -14.10 -16.59 4.69
C THR A 429 -14.46 -15.28 3.99
N ILE A 430 -15.46 -14.57 4.52
CA ILE A 430 -15.75 -13.18 4.17
C ILE A 430 -15.57 -12.33 5.41
N ARG A 431 -14.80 -11.25 5.30
CA ARG A 431 -14.52 -10.33 6.42
C ARG A 431 -14.99 -8.93 6.08
N VAL A 432 -15.64 -8.27 7.02
CA VAL A 432 -15.95 -6.84 6.90
C VAL A 432 -14.65 -6.04 6.89
N LEU A 433 -14.49 -5.16 5.91
CA LEU A 433 -13.38 -4.21 5.83
C LEU A 433 -13.78 -2.85 6.40
N ALA A 434 -14.97 -2.38 6.05
CA ALA A 434 -15.50 -1.09 6.48
C ALA A 434 -17.02 -1.08 6.42
N MET A 435 -17.64 -0.34 7.34
CA MET A 435 -19.07 -0.04 7.30
C MET A 435 -19.26 1.35 6.70
N ILE A 436 -19.98 1.42 5.59
CA ILE A 436 -20.11 2.65 4.81
C ILE A 436 -21.50 3.26 5.01
N GLN A 437 -21.55 4.49 5.50
CA GLN A 437 -22.77 5.25 5.64
C GLN A 437 -23.31 5.71 4.27
N ARG A 438 -24.60 5.46 4.04
CA ARG A 438 -25.39 6.02 2.94
C ARG A 438 -26.57 6.81 3.46
N TYR A 439 -27.04 7.72 2.60
CA TYR A 439 -28.22 8.54 2.82
C TYR A 439 -29.22 8.33 1.68
N CYS A 440 -30.50 8.53 1.95
CA CYS A 440 -31.57 8.42 0.95
C CYS A 440 -31.34 9.37 -0.25
N GLU A 441 -30.70 10.51 -0.01
CA GLU A 441 -30.36 11.52 -1.02
C GLU A 441 -29.30 11.05 -2.03
N ASP A 442 -28.47 10.07 -1.66
CA ASP A 442 -27.43 9.53 -2.52
C ASP A 442 -27.95 8.76 -3.73
N GLY A 443 -29.15 8.19 -3.60
CA GLY A 443 -29.76 7.37 -4.64
C GLY A 443 -30.34 8.21 -5.77
N ASP A 444 -30.40 7.62 -6.97
CA ASP A 444 -31.16 8.18 -8.09
C ASP A 444 -32.59 8.51 -7.60
N ALA A 445 -33.10 9.69 -7.99
CA ALA A 445 -34.42 10.18 -7.61
C ALA A 445 -35.52 9.12 -7.83
N LYS A 446 -35.34 8.23 -8.82
CA LYS A 446 -36.24 7.11 -9.14
C LYS A 446 -36.35 6.05 -8.03
N PHE A 447 -35.33 5.88 -7.19
CA PHE A 447 -35.32 4.88 -6.11
C PHE A 447 -35.64 5.48 -4.74
N ARG A 448 -35.64 6.82 -4.60
CA ARG A 448 -35.90 7.49 -3.32
C ARG A 448 -37.22 7.10 -2.67
N SER A 449 -38.26 6.90 -3.47
CA SER A 449 -39.59 6.46 -2.99
C SER A 449 -39.62 5.04 -2.42
N ARG A 450 -38.57 4.24 -2.66
CA ARG A 450 -38.44 2.87 -2.14
C ARG A 450 -37.76 2.82 -0.79
N TYR A 451 -37.00 3.86 -0.44
CA TYR A 451 -36.29 3.90 0.84
C TYR A 451 -37.27 4.21 1.97
N ARG A 452 -37.08 3.51 3.08
CA ARG A 452 -37.88 3.61 4.31
C ARG A 452 -37.08 4.17 5.48
N THR A 453 -35.82 4.53 5.24
CA THR A 453 -34.93 5.20 6.20
C THR A 453 -34.17 6.33 5.52
N ASP A 454 -33.81 7.36 6.30
CA ASP A 454 -33.04 8.50 5.80
C ASP A 454 -31.56 8.16 5.62
N ALA A 455 -31.06 7.20 6.41
CA ALA A 455 -29.69 6.74 6.37
C ALA A 455 -29.61 5.24 6.73
N TRP A 456 -28.61 4.55 6.18
CA TRP A 456 -28.32 3.13 6.48
C TRP A 456 -26.85 2.84 6.17
N GLU A 457 -26.39 1.66 6.59
CA GLU A 457 -25.00 1.24 6.38
C GLU A 457 -24.91 0.13 5.33
N VAL A 458 -23.79 0.09 4.62
CA VAL A 458 -23.47 -0.93 3.63
C VAL A 458 -22.10 -1.52 3.97
N PRO A 459 -22.01 -2.85 4.17
CA PRO A 459 -20.73 -3.48 4.49
C PRO A 459 -19.89 -3.61 3.23
N MET A 460 -18.68 -3.05 3.25
CA MET A 460 -17.64 -3.37 2.27
C MET A 460 -16.83 -4.55 2.82
N VAL A 461 -16.63 -5.58 2.01
CA VAL A 461 -16.10 -6.86 2.51
C VAL A 461 -14.97 -7.40 1.65
N GLU A 462 -14.07 -8.15 2.27
CA GLU A 462 -13.08 -8.96 1.60
C GLU A 462 -13.53 -10.41 1.58
N VAL A 463 -13.40 -11.05 0.43
CA VAL A 463 -13.68 -12.47 0.20
C VAL A 463 -12.37 -13.19 -0.03
N ILE A 464 -12.10 -14.16 0.84
CA ILE A 464 -10.97 -15.09 0.74
C ILE A 464 -11.52 -16.38 0.15
N TYR A 465 -10.95 -16.83 -0.98
CA TYR A 465 -11.41 -18.03 -1.67
C TYR A 465 -10.25 -18.81 -2.30
N SER A 466 -10.41 -20.11 -2.43
CA SER A 466 -9.40 -20.99 -3.04
C SER A 466 -9.63 -21.19 -4.54
N VAL A 467 -8.54 -21.24 -5.33
CA VAL A 467 -8.56 -21.69 -6.73
C VAL A 467 -8.27 -23.20 -6.83
N LEU A 468 -8.77 -23.84 -7.89
CA LEU A 468 -8.60 -25.28 -8.11
C LEU A 468 -7.14 -25.65 -8.39
#